data_AF-A0A2Z4K3I5-F1
#
_entry.id   AF-A0A2Z4K3I5-F1
#
_cell.length_a   1.000
_cell.length_b   1.000
_cell.length_c   1.000
_cell.angle_alpha   90.00
_cell.angle_beta   90.00
_cell.angle_gamma   90.00
#
_symmetry.space_group_name_H-M   'P 1'
#
loop_
_entity.id
_entity.type
_entity.pdbx_description
1 polymer ?
#
loop_
_entity_poly.entity_id
_entity_poly.type
_entity_poly.pdbx_seq_one_letter_code
_entity_poly.pdbx_strand_id
1 'polypeptide(L)' 'MDSTVVVEEEDFRWNDRLFPSLSAAATAIAGSRWNGPRFFGLRDNA' A
#
# COMPACT_ATOMS: atom_id res chain seq x y z
N MET A 1 -15.65 -6.81 -1.25
CA MET A 1 -14.38 -7.42 -1.70
C MET A 1 -13.41 -7.20 -0.56
N ASP A 2 -13.01 -8.26 0.13
CA ASP A 2 -12.04 -8.17 1.23
C ASP A 2 -10.63 -8.26 0.66
N SER A 3 -9.69 -7.46 1.15
CA SER A 3 -8.31 -7.43 0.64
C SER A 3 -7.36 -7.27 1.83
N THR A 4 -6.71 -8.37 2.21
CA THR A 4 -5.77 -8.41 3.33
C THR A 4 -4.34 -8.26 2.83
N VAL A 5 -3.59 -7.33 3.42
CA VAL A 5 -2.16 -7.13 3.18
C VAL A 5 -1.41 -7.51 4.44
N VAL A 6 -0.34 -8.30 4.29
CA VAL A 6 0.56 -8.68 5.39
C VAL A 6 1.76 -7.75 5.37
N VAL A 7 2.13 -7.23 6.54
CA VAL A 7 3.34 -6.42 6.73
C VAL A 7 4.48 -7.35 7.12
N GLU A 8 5.54 -7.33 6.34
CA GLU A 8 6.82 -8.00 6.61
C GLU A 8 7.85 -6.97 7.11
N GLU A 9 9.05 -7.40 7.52
CA GLU A 9 10.06 -6.50 8.10
C GLU A 9 10.45 -5.33 7.17
N GLU A 10 10.54 -5.57 5.87
CA GLU A 10 10.95 -4.57 4.87
C GLU A 10 9.86 -4.32 3.79
N ASP A 11 8.80 -5.13 3.75
CA ASP A 11 7.93 -5.29 2.59
C ASP A 11 6.44 -5.41 2.97
N PHE A 12 5.58 -5.36 1.95
CA PHE A 12 4.15 -5.65 2.06
C PHE A 12 3.79 -6.82 1.15
N ARG A 13 3.25 -7.91 1.70
CA ARG A 13 2.82 -9.09 0.92
C ARG A 13 1.31 -9.02 0.63
N TRP A 14 0.96 -9.15 -0.64
CA TRP A 14 -0.42 -9.33 -1.10
C TRP A 14 -0.46 -10.33 -2.26
N ASN A 15 -1.34 -11.33 -2.17
CA ASN A 15 -1.54 -12.37 -3.19
C ASN A 15 -0.22 -13.03 -3.65
N ASP A 16 0.62 -13.44 -2.69
CA ASP A 16 1.97 -14.02 -2.90
C ASP A 16 2.99 -13.11 -3.59
N ARG A 17 2.69 -11.82 -3.72
CA ARG A 17 3.60 -10.81 -4.27
C ARG A 17 4.05 -9.84 -3.18
N LEU A 18 5.35 -9.54 -3.19
CA LEU A 18 5.95 -8.52 -2.34
C LEU A 18 5.90 -7.14 -3.01
N PHE A 19 5.61 -6.13 -2.20
CA PHE A 19 5.52 -4.73 -2.60
C PHE A 19 6.42 -3.89 -1.68
N PRO A 20 7.17 -2.93 -2.25
CA PRO A 20 8.10 -2.09 -1.48
C PRO A 20 7.39 -1.03 -0.62
N SER A 21 6.06 -0.95 -0.69
CA SER A 21 5.26 -0.07 0.17
C SER A 21 3.79 -0.46 0.17
N LEU A 22 3.06 -0.08 1.22
CA LEU A 22 1.60 -0.24 1.31
C LEU A 22 0.87 0.45 0.15
N SER A 23 1.41 1.58 -0.34
CA SER A 23 0.85 2.30 -1.49
C SER A 23 1.00 1.54 -2.80
N ALA A 24 2.11 0.81 -2.97
CA ALA A 24 2.33 -0.06 -4.11
C ALA A 24 1.35 -1.26 -4.09
N ALA A 25 1.14 -1.87 -2.92
CA ALA A 25 0.13 -2.90 -2.74
C ALA A 25 -1.30 -2.38 -3.01
N ALA A 26 -1.66 -1.21 -2.44
CA ALA A 26 -2.97 -0.58 -2.64
C ALA A 26 -3.24 -0.23 -4.11
N THR A 27 -2.21 0.25 -4.83
CA THR A 27 -2.30 0.53 -6.28
C THR A 27 -2.55 -0.76 -7.08
N ALA A 28 -1.90 -1.86 -6.70
CA ALA A 28 -2.10 -3.16 -7.33
C ALA A 28 -3.50 -3.74 -7.07
N ILE A 29 -4.07 -3.49 -5.89
CA ILE A 29 -5.43 -3.89 -5.52
C ILE A 29 -6.47 -3.03 -6.25
N ALA A 30 -6.31 -1.70 -6.25
CA ALA A 30 -7.31 -0.74 -6.74
C ALA A 30 -7.21 -0.43 -8.24
N GLY A 31 -6.17 -0.90 -8.94
CA GLY A 31 -5.97 -0.67 -10.38
C GLY A 31 -5.69 0.79 -10.77
N SER A 32 -5.50 1.68 -9.79
CA SER A 32 -5.30 3.12 -9.99
C SER A 32 -4.13 3.58 -9.14
N ARG A 33 -3.32 4.54 -9.63
CA ARG A 33 -2.19 5.11 -8.87
C ARG A 33 -2.71 6.15 -7.89
N TRP A 34 -2.42 5.95 -6.61
CA TRP A 34 -2.73 6.92 -5.55
C TRP A 34 -1.44 7.57 -5.06
N ASN A 35 -1.53 8.82 -4.63
CA ASN A 35 -0.42 9.49 -3.99
C ASN A 35 -0.36 9.01 -2.54
N GLY A 36 0.43 7.95 -2.29
CA GLY A 36 0.51 7.23 -1.02
C GLY A 36 0.46 8.10 0.24
N PRO A 37 1.37 9.08 0.39
CA PRO A 37 1.36 9.97 1.55
C PRO A 37 0.07 10.77 1.71
N ARG A 38 -0.63 11.14 0.63
CA ARG A 38 -1.93 11.81 0.67
C ARG A 38 -3.06 10.86 1.08
N PHE A 39 -3.03 9.62 0.59
CA PHE A 39 -4.03 8.61 0.93
C PHE A 39 -3.97 8.22 2.40
N PHE A 40 -2.76 8.11 2.96
CA PHE A 40 -2.53 7.78 4.36
C PHE A 40 -2.46 9.01 5.28
N GLY A 41 -2.72 10.23 4.77
CA GLY A 41 -2.70 11.45 5.59
C GLY A 41 -1.34 11.82 6.19
N LEU A 42 -0.24 11.29 5.66
CA LEU A 42 1.12 11.42 6.21
C LEU A 42 1.77 12.80 5.98
N ARG A 43 1.03 13.77 5.44
CA ARG A 43 1.53 15.11 5.06
C ARG A 43 0.85 16.27 5.78
N ASP A 44 0.00 16.02 6.76
CA ASP A 44 -0.75 17.09 7.44
C ASP A 44 0.07 17.89 8.48
N ASN A 45 1.34 17.55 8.69
CA ASN A 45 2.25 18.31 9.55
C ASN A 45 3.50 18.72 8.77
N ALA A 46 3.44 19.89 8.13
CA ALA A 46 4.60 20.68 7.74
C ALA A 46 4.46 22.06 8.39
#